data_AF-B1ZN58-F1
#
_entry.id   AF-B1ZN58-F1
#
_cell.length_a   1.000
_cell.length_b   1.000
_cell.length_c   1.000
_cell.angle_alpha   90.00
_cell.angle_beta   90.00
_cell.angle_gamma   90.00
#
_symmetry.space_group_name_H-M   'P 1'
#
loop_
_entity.id
_entity.type
_entity.pdbx_description
1 polymer ?
#
loop_
_entity_poly.entity_id
_entity_poly.type
_entity_poly.pdbx_seq_one_letter_code
_entity_poly.pdbx_strand_id
1 'polypeptide(L)' 'MLQTWTIEITEPHSGELGEAILHEDHLFAMEEYTYEAGHKMEVAVHDTHDDHWHIFTDFDSGHRFKIPPTKYRRLG' A
#
# COMPACT_ATOMS: atom_id res chain seq x y z
N MET A 1 9.93 15.43 -3.55
CA MET A 1 9.58 14.57 -4.70
C MET A 1 9.09 13.26 -4.11
N LEU A 2 7.90 12.79 -4.47
CA LEU A 2 7.48 11.44 -4.09
C LEU A 2 8.40 10.45 -4.80
N GLN A 3 8.92 9.48 -4.04
CA GLN A 3 9.70 8.38 -4.60
C GLN A 3 8.75 7.34 -5.16
N THR A 4 9.08 6.77 -6.32
CA THR A 4 8.29 5.73 -6.96
C THR A 4 9.06 4.41 -6.93
N TRP A 5 8.39 3.31 -6.58
CA TRP A 5 8.94 1.95 -6.62
C TRP A 5 8.08 1.04 -7.47
N THR A 6 8.70 0.01 -8.04
CA THR A 6 7.97 -1.19 -8.47
C THR A 6 8.06 -2.24 -7.36
N ILE A 7 6.91 -2.72 -6.90
CA ILE A 7 6.84 -3.77 -5.88
C ILE A 7 6.09 -4.99 -6.39
N GLU A 8 6.39 -6.15 -5.81
CA GLU A 8 5.64 -7.38 -5.96
C GLU A 8 5.11 -7.81 -4.60
N ILE A 9 3.81 -8.06 -4.54
CA ILE A 9 3.12 -8.62 -3.37
C ILE A 9 3.54 -10.09 -3.24
N THR A 10 4.13 -10.48 -2.11
CA THR A 10 4.65 -11.84 -1.90
C THR A 10 3.62 -12.76 -1.26
N GLU A 11 2.63 -12.20 -0.57
CA GLU A 11 1.52 -12.90 0.08
C GLU A 11 0.22 -12.12 -0.09
N PRO A 12 -0.97 -12.77 -0.16
CA PRO A 12 -2.23 -12.05 -0.29
C PRO A 12 -2.40 -10.96 0.78
N HIS A 13 -2.87 -9.80 0.34
CA HIS A 13 -2.99 -8.62 1.18
C HIS A 13 -4.26 -7.84 0.86
N SER A 14 -5.01 -7.48 1.89
CA SER A 14 -6.24 -6.69 1.78
C SER A 14 -6.34 -5.69 2.94
N GLY A 15 -7.16 -4.67 2.78
CA GLY A 15 -7.46 -3.70 3.83
C GLY A 15 -8.51 -2.69 3.38
N GLU A 16 -8.81 -1.73 4.25
CA GLU A 16 -9.84 -0.72 4.00
C GLU A 16 -9.24 0.56 3.39
N LEU A 17 -9.91 1.14 2.40
CA LEU A 17 -9.54 2.44 1.87
C LEU A 17 -9.69 3.50 2.96
N GLY A 18 -8.59 4.12 3.37
CA GLY A 18 -8.59 5.12 4.46
C GLY A 18 -7.81 4.68 5.69
N GLU A 19 -7.54 3.37 5.88
CA GLU A 19 -6.61 2.90 6.93
C GLU A 19 -5.23 3.58 6.81
N ALA A 20 -4.85 3.96 5.59
CA ALA A 20 -3.57 4.59 5.28
C ALA A 20 -3.56 6.12 5.43
N ILE A 21 -4.63 6.74 5.95
CA ILE A 21 -4.74 8.18 6.20
C ILE A 21 -4.63 8.43 7.72
N LEU A 22 -4.00 9.53 8.13
CA LEU A 22 -3.95 9.93 9.54
C LEU A 22 -5.39 10.18 10.05
N HIS A 23 -5.65 9.77 11.29
CA HIS A 23 -6.95 9.52 11.92
C HIS A 23 -8.04 10.62 11.81
N GLU A 24 -7.71 11.83 11.36
CA GLU A 24 -8.59 13.00 11.38
C GLU A 24 -9.61 13.04 10.21
N ASP A 25 -9.41 12.24 9.15
CA ASP A 25 -10.27 12.20 7.95
C ASP A 25 -11.06 10.88 7.78
N HIS A 26 -11.22 10.08 8.83
CA HIS A 26 -11.91 8.76 8.81
C HIS A 26 -13.45 8.82 8.65
N LEU A 27 -13.96 9.77 7.88
CA LEU A 27 -15.39 9.83 7.53
C LEU A 27 -15.58 9.16 6.16
N PHE A 28 -16.14 7.95 6.18
CA PHE A 28 -16.61 7.16 5.03
C PHE A 28 -15.55 6.33 4.28
N ALA A 29 -15.09 5.25 4.90
CA ALA A 29 -14.42 4.15 4.23
C ALA A 29 -15.38 2.94 4.14
N MET A 30 -15.96 2.67 2.97
CA MET A 30 -16.81 1.48 2.71
C MET A 30 -16.24 0.60 1.60
N GLU A 31 -15.00 0.83 1.18
CA GLU A 31 -14.40 0.17 0.02
C GLU A 31 -13.08 -0.49 0.43
N GLU A 32 -12.94 -1.77 0.06
CA GLU A 32 -11.80 -2.63 0.40
C GLU A 32 -10.89 -2.78 -0.83
N TYR A 33 -9.59 -2.88 -0.61
CA TYR A 33 -8.64 -3.30 -1.63
C TYR A 33 -8.15 -4.73 -1.34
N THR A 34 -7.87 -5.49 -2.40
CA THR A 34 -7.27 -6.82 -2.31
C THR A 34 -6.23 -6.99 -3.39
N TYR A 35 -5.07 -7.50 -3.00
CA TYR A 35 -3.96 -7.84 -3.86
C TYR A 35 -3.58 -9.31 -3.66
N GLU A 36 -3.41 -10.02 -4.77
CA GLU A 36 -2.97 -11.41 -4.77
C GLU A 36 -1.44 -11.52 -4.69
N ALA A 37 -0.94 -12.66 -4.21
CA ALA A 37 0.48 -12.97 -4.30
C ALA A 37 0.95 -13.01 -5.76
N GLY A 38 2.12 -12.45 -6.04
CA GLY A 38 2.68 -12.26 -7.37
C GLY A 38 2.15 -11.01 -8.10
N HIS A 39 1.21 -10.26 -7.53
CA HIS A 39 0.76 -8.99 -8.11
C HIS A 39 1.91 -7.99 -8.11
N LYS A 40 2.18 -7.39 -9.27
CA LYS A 40 3.23 -6.39 -9.45
C LYS A 40 2.60 -5.05 -9.78
N MET A 41 3.02 -4.01 -9.09
CA MET A 41 2.43 -2.67 -9.23
C MET A 41 3.50 -1.59 -9.08
N GLU A 42 3.26 -0.45 -9.71
CA GLU A 42 4.01 0.77 -9.47
C GLU A 42 3.35 1.53 -8.32
N VAL A 43 4.15 1.97 -7.36
CA VAL A 43 3.65 2.66 -6.17
C VAL A 43 4.38 3.96 -5.91
N ALA A 44 3.64 4.97 -5.48
CA ALA A 44 4.20 6.13 -4.81
C ALA A 44 4.48 5.79 -3.34
N VAL A 45 5.69 6.07 -2.87
CA VAL A 45 6.15 5.78 -1.51
C VAL A 45 5.83 6.96 -0.60
N HIS A 46 5.05 6.71 0.47
CA HIS A 46 4.71 7.71 1.48
C HIS A 46 5.50 7.52 2.77
N ASP A 47 5.56 6.29 3.29
CA ASP A 47 6.33 5.98 4.50
C ASP A 47 6.86 4.54 4.47
N THR A 48 8.15 4.37 4.79
CA THR A 48 8.83 3.07 4.88
C THR A 48 9.81 3.04 6.04
N HIS A 49 9.65 3.91 7.04
CA HIS A 49 10.54 3.97 8.20
C HIS A 49 10.05 3.10 9.35
N ASP A 50 8.77 2.73 9.37
CA ASP A 50 8.17 1.86 10.38
C ASP A 50 8.39 0.38 10.04
N ASP A 51 8.91 -0.38 11.01
CA ASP A 51 9.27 -1.80 10.82
C ASP A 51 8.04 -2.73 10.67
N HIS A 52 6.84 -2.26 10.99
CA HIS A 52 5.60 -3.03 10.93
C HIS A 52 4.77 -2.69 9.70
N TRP A 53 4.78 -1.42 9.27
CA TRP A 53 3.87 -0.92 8.23
C TRP A 53 4.52 0.08 7.31
N HIS A 54 4.43 -0.21 6.01
CA HIS A 54 4.77 0.75 4.97
C HIS A 54 3.51 1.27 4.27
N ILE A 55 3.57 2.51 3.79
CA ILE A 55 2.46 3.20 3.18
C ILE A 55 2.79 3.53 1.72
N PHE A 56 1.91 3.06 0.83
CA PHE A 56 2.04 3.22 -0.61
C PHE A 56 0.74 3.75 -1.21
N THR A 57 0.84 4.41 -2.37
CA THR A 57 -0.29 4.60 -3.27
C THR A 57 -0.04 3.81 -4.54
N ASP A 58 -0.92 2.88 -4.85
CA ASP A 58 -0.95 2.15 -6.12
C ASP A 58 -1.32 3.10 -7.26
N PHE A 59 -0.49 3.17 -8.31
CA PHE A 59 -0.75 4.06 -9.44
C PHE A 59 -1.88 3.59 -10.34
N ASP A 60 -2.20 2.30 -10.35
CA ASP A 60 -3.26 1.77 -11.21
C ASP A 60 -4.64 2.07 -10.62
N SER A 61 -4.83 1.79 -9.32
CA SER A 61 -6.10 2.03 -8.63
C SER A 61 -6.21 3.42 -7.98
N GLY A 62 -5.09 4.09 -7.75
CA GLY A 62 -5.04 5.31 -6.93
C GLY A 62 -5.22 5.04 -5.42
N HIS A 63 -5.34 3.78 -5.01
CA HIS A 63 -5.58 3.41 -3.62
C HIS A 63 -4.33 3.62 -2.78
N ARG A 64 -4.49 4.33 -1.66
CA ARG A 64 -3.47 4.36 -0.62
C ARG A 64 -3.67 3.21 0.34
N PHE A 65 -2.65 2.39 0.52
CA PHE A 65 -2.70 1.19 1.33
C PHE A 65 -1.52 1.09 2.29
N LYS A 66 -1.74 0.34 3.37
CA LYS A 66 -0.73 -0.06 4.36
C LYS A 66 -0.39 -1.51 4.15
N ILE A 67 0.89 -1.86 4.14
CA ILE A 67 1.34 -3.25 3.96
C ILE A 67 2.56 -3.54 4.83
N PRO A 68 2.67 -4.73 5.45
CA PRO A 68 3.87 -5.11 6.18
C PRO A 68 5.08 -5.25 5.24
N PRO A 69 6.31 -4.89 5.70
CA PRO A 69 7.52 -5.04 4.90
C PRO A 69 7.82 -6.48 4.46
N THR A 70 7.25 -7.47 5.16
CA THR A 70 7.39 -8.89 4.85
C THR A 70 6.48 -9.36 3.71
N LYS A 71 5.43 -8.60 3.36
CA LYS A 71 4.41 -8.97 2.37
C LYS A 71 4.66 -8.42 0.97
N TYR A 72 5.79 -7.76 0.76
CA TYR A 72 6.19 -7.34 -0.58
C TYR A 72 7.70 -7.38 -0.75
N ARG A 73 8.14 -7.36 -2.01
CA ARG A 73 9.55 -7.11 -2.36
C ARG A 73 9.64 -6.00 -3.40
N ARG A 74 10.69 -5.19 -3.32
CA ARG A 74 11.01 -4.20 -4.34
C ARG A 74 11.69 -4.87 -5.54
N LEU A 75 11.27 -4.53 -6.75
CA LEU A 75 11.79 -5.10 -8.01
C LEU A 75 12.77 -4.21 -8.76
N GLY A 76 12.83 -2.91 -8.45
CA GLY A 76 13.68 -1.90 -9.09
C GLY A 76 13.35 -0.53 -8.56
#